data_AF-A0AAD6SUT3-F1
#
_entry.id   AF-A0AAD6SUT3-F1
#
_cell.length_a   1.000
_cell.length_b   1.000
_cell.length_c   1.000
_cell.angle_alpha   90.00
_cell.angle_beta   90.00
_cell.angle_gamma   90.00
#
_symmetry.space_group_name_H-M   'P 1'
#
loop_
_entity.id
_entity.type
_entity.pdbx_description
1 polymer ?
#
loop_
_entity_poly.entity_id
_entity_poly.type
_entity_poly.pdbx_seq_one_letter_code
_entity_poly.pdbx_strand_id
1 'polypeptide(L)'
;MRSAAELAREAGFVPAPAPQGREYTLPDRRTISKYFLRLYCSATRSQGNPDRTEYVWLDEFCLSDDQQPPNDEAIAAQRSTELGRLADIFRGAHQVVVFCHEESCDHTRLQCIWGQRLFTIPEILHAEKVVRLTRRRQDNTMTAKLFPTTGRAFRLQMQHYAALANKWHLYAIFQHTINAGAVPWQVAIHALVVEAIRRDEAGDFHDHKFLGKALNGLLPRRARLSDLGNSGWNDLAWLLELNQGFYNAASLAAVCSISEDNSVAWLGKPIDPAAGNERLEPVVTAFPVSSDLDPPLTIIAGETLGLRKHLKRDASGLYNNEEIKGLKILSWWVAVVLVLISSILVGSGNLKGGLTLYYLTAVIYCIVELLASTMYLDREGWVFLEDSLWGDNLEAKLGEQDNNLRTLTRWGPF
;
A
#
# COMPACT_ATOMS: atom_id res chain seq x y z
N MET A 1 1.22 13.43 18.00
CA MET A 1 2.13 14.36 18.68
C MET A 1 2.47 15.61 17.86
N ARG A 2 3.07 15.49 16.66
CA ARG A 2 3.49 16.65 15.82
C ARG A 2 2.45 17.78 15.71
N SER A 3 1.20 17.46 15.39
CA SER A 3 0.12 18.46 15.30
C SER A 3 -0.16 19.21 16.61
N ALA A 4 -0.10 18.52 17.75
CA ALA A 4 -0.28 19.16 19.04
C ALA A 4 0.93 20.01 19.41
N ALA A 5 2.14 19.56 19.05
CA ALA A 5 3.38 20.32 19.29
C ALA A 5 3.38 21.65 18.52
N GLU A 6 2.92 21.66 17.27
CA GLU A 6 2.78 22.90 16.51
C GLU A 6 1.78 23.88 17.14
N LEU A 7 0.65 23.37 17.63
CA LEU A 7 -0.30 24.21 18.37
C LEU A 7 0.31 24.79 19.65
N ALA A 8 1.13 24.02 20.36
CA ALA A 8 1.85 24.52 21.53
C ALA A 8 2.86 25.61 21.13
N ARG A 9 3.61 25.43 20.04
CA ARG A 9 4.56 26.44 19.51
C ARG A 9 3.87 27.73 19.10
N GLU A 10 2.73 27.64 18.41
CA GLU A 10 1.91 28.81 18.06
C GLU A 10 1.44 29.58 19.31
N ALA A 11 1.22 28.88 20.42
CA ALA A 11 0.87 29.45 21.71
C ALA A 11 2.09 29.95 22.54
N GLY A 12 3.30 29.90 21.97
CA GLY A 12 4.53 30.38 22.60
C GLY A 12 5.23 29.37 23.51
N PHE A 13 4.90 28.07 23.43
CA PHE A 13 5.61 27.04 24.18
C PHE A 13 7.01 26.80 23.61
N VAL A 14 8.01 26.81 24.50
CA VAL A 14 9.40 26.46 24.20
C VAL A 14 9.76 25.20 25.00
N PRO A 15 10.13 24.09 24.34
CA PRO A 15 10.46 22.85 25.02
C PRO A 15 11.77 22.95 25.82
N ALA A 16 11.87 22.19 26.90
CA ALA A 16 13.13 22.02 27.62
C ALA A 16 14.16 21.25 26.77
N PRO A 17 15.47 21.42 27.01
CA PRO A 17 16.48 20.59 26.35
C PRO A 17 16.25 19.12 26.71
N ALA A 18 15.95 18.30 25.71
CA ALA A 18 15.69 16.88 25.88
C ALA A 18 17.01 16.08 25.93
N PRO A 19 17.06 14.96 26.67
CA PRO A 19 18.19 14.03 26.64
C PRO A 19 18.40 13.42 25.24
N GLN A 20 19.62 12.98 24.95
CA GLN A 20 20.04 12.52 23.62
C GLN A 20 19.05 11.50 23.00
N GLY A 21 18.59 11.80 21.78
CA GLY A 21 17.71 10.93 20.99
C GLY A 21 16.21 11.13 21.17
N ARG A 22 15.75 12.12 21.96
CA ARG A 22 14.32 12.47 22.09
C ARG A 22 14.08 13.95 21.78
N GLU A 23 12.93 14.27 21.17
CA GLU A 23 12.54 15.66 20.88
C GLU A 23 11.90 16.37 22.10
N TYR A 24 11.22 15.61 22.98
CA TYR A 24 10.46 16.16 24.10
C TYR A 24 10.60 15.30 25.37
N THR A 25 10.70 15.93 26.54
CA THR A 25 10.58 15.25 27.85
C THR A 25 9.13 14.88 28.17
N LEU A 26 8.85 13.99 29.13
CA LEU A 26 7.46 13.69 29.53
C LEU A 26 6.69 14.95 30.01
N PRO A 27 7.26 15.84 30.84
CA PRO A 27 6.62 17.12 31.18
C PRO A 27 6.29 17.98 29.95
N ASP A 28 7.17 18.05 28.96
CA ASP A 28 6.91 18.76 27.70
C ASP A 28 5.73 18.13 26.95
N ARG A 29 5.72 16.80 26.83
CA ARG A 29 4.65 16.06 26.14
C ARG A 29 3.29 16.23 26.84
N ARG A 30 3.26 16.15 28.18
CA ARG A 30 2.06 16.47 28.98
C ARG A 30 1.60 17.91 28.73
N THR A 31 2.52 18.87 28.67
CA THR A 31 2.20 20.28 28.41
C THR A 31 1.62 20.48 27.02
N ILE A 32 2.21 19.85 26.00
CA ILE A 32 1.69 19.86 24.64
C ILE A 32 0.28 19.23 24.58
N SER A 33 0.05 18.12 25.26
CA SER A 33 -1.28 17.49 25.34
C SER A 33 -2.31 18.37 26.07
N LYS A 34 -1.89 19.17 27.07
CA LYS A 34 -2.77 20.18 27.71
C LYS A 34 -3.22 21.25 26.71
N TYR A 35 -2.35 21.70 25.81
CA TYR A 35 -2.71 22.67 24.78
C TYR A 35 -3.78 22.12 23.82
N PHE A 36 -3.64 20.85 23.41
CA PHE A 36 -4.67 20.18 22.63
C PHE A 36 -6.01 20.07 23.38
N LEU A 37 -5.99 19.66 24.66
CA LEU A 37 -7.20 19.62 25.49
C LEU A 37 -7.89 20.97 25.60
N ARG A 38 -7.13 22.06 25.80
CA ARG A 38 -7.68 23.42 25.84
C ARG A 38 -8.38 23.79 24.54
N LEU A 39 -7.77 23.46 23.39
CA LEU A 39 -8.40 23.66 22.09
C LEU A 39 -9.71 22.88 21.98
N TYR A 40 -9.69 21.59 22.31
CA TYR A 40 -10.89 20.74 22.28
C TYR A 40 -12.01 21.30 23.18
N CYS A 41 -11.71 21.65 24.43
CA CYS A 41 -12.68 22.23 25.36
C CYS A 41 -13.24 23.57 24.84
N SER A 42 -12.40 24.41 24.22
CA SER A 42 -12.86 25.68 23.62
C SER A 42 -13.85 25.45 22.47
N ALA A 43 -13.57 24.46 21.61
CA ALA A 43 -14.43 24.10 20.49
C ALA A 43 -15.77 23.51 20.98
N THR A 44 -15.74 22.67 22.01
CA THR A 44 -16.95 22.15 22.65
C THR A 44 -17.83 23.24 23.25
N ARG A 45 -17.24 24.20 23.99
CA ARG A 45 -18.01 25.30 24.60
C ARG A 45 -18.75 26.11 23.56
N SER A 46 -18.13 26.33 22.39
CA SER A 46 -18.77 27.05 21.27
C SER A 46 -20.00 26.33 20.69
N GLN A 47 -20.17 25.03 20.95
CA GLN A 47 -21.33 24.24 20.51
C GLN A 47 -22.50 24.21 21.52
N GLY A 48 -22.41 24.94 22.63
CA GLY A 48 -23.57 25.20 23.50
C GLY A 48 -23.88 24.11 24.54
N ASN A 49 -22.95 23.21 24.85
CA ASN A 49 -23.10 22.26 25.95
C ASN A 49 -21.97 22.39 27.00
N PRO A 50 -22.04 23.40 27.88
CA PRO A 50 -20.98 23.72 28.83
C PRO A 50 -20.90 22.76 30.04
N ASP A 51 -21.98 22.10 30.42
CA ASP A 51 -22.10 21.31 31.67
C ASP A 51 -22.05 19.80 31.42
N ARG A 52 -21.09 19.33 30.63
CA ARG A 52 -20.86 17.90 30.39
C ARG A 52 -19.58 17.42 31.04
N THR A 53 -19.64 16.24 31.65
CA THR A 53 -18.45 15.50 32.11
C THR A 53 -18.07 14.48 31.06
N GLU A 54 -16.84 14.57 30.54
CA GLU A 54 -16.28 13.60 29.61
C GLU A 54 -15.01 12.99 30.20
N TYR A 55 -14.86 11.67 30.06
CA TYR A 55 -13.61 10.97 30.37
C TYR A 55 -12.79 10.90 29.09
N VAL A 56 -11.68 11.64 29.04
CA VAL A 56 -10.82 11.73 27.87
C VAL A 56 -9.56 10.91 28.12
N TRP A 57 -9.33 9.92 27.28
CA TRP A 57 -8.06 9.21 27.25
C TRP A 57 -7.07 9.97 26.37
N LEU A 58 -5.87 10.22 26.90
CA LEU A 58 -4.72 10.77 26.20
C LEU A 58 -3.47 10.10 26.73
N ASP A 59 -2.72 9.48 25.83
CA ASP A 59 -1.51 8.71 26.11
C ASP A 59 -0.58 9.39 27.13
N GLU A 60 -0.21 10.65 26.91
CA GLU A 60 0.76 11.37 27.75
C GLU A 60 0.34 11.58 29.21
N PHE A 61 -0.96 11.53 29.51
CA PHE A 61 -1.48 11.62 30.89
C PHE A 61 -1.62 10.26 31.58
N CYS A 62 -1.52 9.17 30.83
CA CYS A 62 -1.57 7.81 31.36
C CYS A 62 -0.18 7.23 31.65
N LEU A 63 0.90 7.94 31.28
CA LEU A 63 2.27 7.54 31.54
C LEU A 63 2.72 8.03 32.93
N SER A 64 3.32 7.13 33.71
CA SER A 64 3.90 7.28 35.06
C SER A 64 2.94 7.69 36.18
N ASP A 65 3.19 7.18 37.39
CA ASP A 65 2.52 7.60 38.62
C ASP A 65 3.05 8.98 39.05
N ASP A 66 2.15 9.92 39.37
CA ASP A 66 2.52 11.28 39.79
C ASP A 66 3.39 11.29 41.07
N GLN A 67 3.46 10.16 41.78
CA GLN A 67 4.23 10.01 43.02
C GLN A 67 5.66 9.48 42.86
N GLN A 68 6.06 9.01 41.67
CA GLN A 68 7.41 8.48 41.45
C GLN A 68 8.26 9.42 40.59
N PRO A 69 9.56 9.61 40.92
CA PRO A 69 10.45 10.37 40.05
C PRO A 69 10.50 9.71 38.66
N PRO A 70 10.53 10.51 37.58
CA PRO A 70 10.48 9.99 36.22
C PRO A 70 11.72 9.16 35.93
N ASN A 71 11.57 7.82 35.98
CA ASN A 71 12.55 6.92 35.40
C ASN A 71 12.25 6.80 33.89
N ASP A 72 13.15 7.31 33.07
CA ASP A 72 13.01 7.35 31.61
C ASP A 72 12.83 5.97 30.95
N GLU A 73 13.38 4.93 31.57
CA GLU A 73 13.26 3.55 31.10
C GLU A 73 11.87 2.97 31.42
N ALA A 74 11.38 3.21 32.64
CA ALA A 74 10.03 2.81 33.04
C ALA A 74 8.96 3.53 32.21
N ILE A 75 9.15 4.83 31.94
CA ILE A 75 8.26 5.62 31.07
C ILE A 75 8.27 5.07 29.64
N ALA A 76 9.45 4.70 29.12
CA ALA A 76 9.56 4.10 27.80
C ALA A 76 8.86 2.74 27.71
N ALA A 77 8.99 1.89 28.75
CA ALA A 77 8.33 0.60 28.83
C ALA A 77 6.80 0.71 28.94
N GLN A 78 6.31 1.66 29.75
CA GLN A 78 4.88 1.95 29.84
C GLN A 78 4.33 2.46 28.51
N ARG A 79 5.03 3.41 27.86
CA ARG A 79 4.64 3.91 26.54
C ARG A 79 4.61 2.79 25.50
N SER A 80 5.60 1.91 25.51
CA SER A 80 5.66 0.75 24.61
C SER A 80 4.45 -0.17 24.80
N THR A 81 4.05 -0.40 26.05
CA THR A 81 2.86 -1.18 26.41
C THR A 81 1.56 -0.50 25.94
N GLU A 82 1.41 0.80 26.19
CA GLU A 82 0.23 1.58 25.78
C GLU A 82 0.10 1.62 24.25
N LEU A 83 1.19 1.86 23.52
CA LEU A 83 1.19 1.85 22.05
C LEU A 83 0.76 0.50 21.48
N GLY A 84 1.16 -0.62 22.10
CA GLY A 84 0.71 -1.95 21.73
C GLY A 84 -0.78 -2.22 22.00
N ARG A 85 -1.44 -1.40 22.82
CA ARG A 85 -2.87 -1.52 23.16
C ARG A 85 -3.77 -0.53 22.42
N LEU A 86 -3.21 0.33 21.57
CA LEU A 86 -3.95 1.41 20.92
C LEU A 86 -5.23 0.94 20.26
N ALA A 87 -5.17 -0.11 19.44
CA ALA A 87 -6.37 -0.61 18.74
C ALA A 87 -7.48 -1.04 19.72
N ASP A 88 -7.12 -1.60 20.88
CA ASP A 88 -8.09 -2.03 21.89
C ASP A 88 -8.66 -0.85 22.67
N ILE A 89 -7.82 0.13 23.01
CA ILE A 89 -8.23 1.40 23.64
C ILE A 89 -9.24 2.12 22.73
N PHE A 90 -8.90 2.28 21.45
CA PHE A 90 -9.75 2.97 20.49
C PHE A 90 -10.99 2.16 20.09
N ARG A 91 -10.93 0.82 20.11
CA ARG A 91 -12.11 -0.03 19.96
C ARG A 91 -13.09 0.13 21.12
N GLY A 92 -12.60 0.32 22.34
CA GLY A 92 -13.43 0.56 23.52
C GLY A 92 -13.93 2.01 23.66
N ALA A 93 -13.41 2.94 22.86
CA ALA A 93 -13.77 4.35 22.95
C ALA A 93 -15.17 4.62 22.38
N HIS A 94 -15.99 5.37 23.12
CA HIS A 94 -17.30 5.81 22.64
C HIS A 94 -17.21 6.74 21.43
N GLN A 95 -16.17 7.59 21.40
CA GLN A 95 -15.88 8.52 20.32
C GLN A 95 -14.39 8.74 20.18
N VAL A 96 -13.94 8.94 18.94
CA VAL A 96 -12.54 9.25 18.62
C VAL A 96 -12.45 10.67 18.09
N VAL A 97 -11.63 11.51 18.71
CA VAL A 97 -11.41 12.89 18.25
C VAL A 97 -10.15 12.92 17.38
N VAL A 98 -10.32 13.35 16.13
CA VAL A 98 -9.21 13.46 15.17
C VAL A 98 -8.83 14.92 14.98
N PHE A 99 -7.53 15.19 14.99
CA PHE A 99 -6.98 16.54 14.90
C PHE A 99 -5.67 16.59 14.12
N CYS A 100 -5.52 17.63 13.31
CA CYS A 100 -4.24 18.08 12.79
C CYS A 100 -4.17 19.61 12.79
N HIS A 101 -2.94 20.16 12.75
CA HIS A 101 -2.72 21.60 12.85
C HIS A 101 -3.08 22.34 11.55
N GLU A 102 -3.16 21.64 10.42
CA GLU A 102 -3.46 22.19 9.10
C GLU A 102 -4.82 22.90 9.05
N GLU A 103 -4.84 24.06 8.41
CA GLU A 103 -6.07 24.85 8.29
C GLU A 103 -7.07 24.14 7.37
N SER A 104 -8.34 24.09 7.80
CA SER A 104 -9.46 23.52 7.05
C SER A 104 -9.28 22.05 6.64
N CYS A 105 -8.44 21.29 7.35
CA CYS A 105 -8.27 19.86 7.10
C CYS A 105 -9.51 19.05 7.54
N ASP A 106 -10.00 18.21 6.64
CA ASP A 106 -11.14 17.31 6.84
C ASP A 106 -10.74 15.94 7.40
N HIS A 107 -9.43 15.70 7.56
CA HIS A 107 -8.76 14.49 8.06
C HIS A 107 -9.05 13.21 7.27
N THR A 108 -9.83 13.26 6.19
CA THR A 108 -10.16 12.10 5.37
C THR A 108 -9.29 11.99 4.13
N ARG A 109 -8.63 13.08 3.75
CA ARG A 109 -7.68 13.13 2.65
C ARG A 109 -6.31 12.54 3.02
N LEU A 110 -5.62 12.03 2.00
CA LEU A 110 -4.32 11.36 2.15
C LEU A 110 -3.16 12.33 2.47
N GLN A 111 -3.35 13.63 2.21
CA GLN A 111 -2.39 14.67 2.56
C GLN A 111 -2.46 15.05 4.05
N CYS A 112 -3.44 14.52 4.79
CA CYS A 112 -3.55 14.79 6.22
C CYS A 112 -2.33 14.21 6.97
N ILE A 113 -1.63 15.06 7.70
CA ILE A 113 -0.45 14.68 8.52
C ILE A 113 -0.82 13.61 9.56
N TRP A 114 -2.03 13.70 10.13
CA TRP A 114 -2.54 12.65 11.01
C TRP A 114 -2.77 11.34 10.25
N GLY A 115 -3.25 11.42 9.00
CA GLY A 115 -3.59 10.28 8.17
C GLY A 115 -2.40 9.43 7.71
N GLN A 116 -1.19 9.99 7.75
CA GLN A 116 0.05 9.34 7.30
C GLN A 116 0.78 8.58 8.43
N ARG A 117 0.32 8.69 9.68
CA ARG A 117 0.98 8.03 10.83
C ARG A 117 0.75 6.51 10.81
N LEU A 118 1.70 5.77 11.35
CA LEU A 118 1.60 4.31 11.54
C LEU A 118 0.32 3.91 12.30
N PHE A 119 0.02 4.60 13.40
CA PHE A 119 -1.08 4.25 14.30
C PHE A 119 -2.47 4.77 13.90
N THR A 120 -2.60 5.54 12.82
CA THR A 120 -3.90 6.07 12.39
C THR A 120 -4.92 4.96 12.16
N ILE A 121 -4.51 3.86 11.52
CA ILE A 121 -5.43 2.75 11.20
C ILE A 121 -5.96 2.14 12.51
N PRO A 122 -5.11 1.73 13.48
CA PRO A 122 -5.56 1.35 14.82
C PRO A 122 -6.52 2.32 15.51
N GLU A 123 -6.29 3.62 15.36
CA GLU A 123 -7.08 4.67 16.02
C GLU A 123 -8.54 4.74 15.49
N ILE A 124 -8.78 4.42 14.21
CA ILE A 124 -10.12 4.62 13.57
C ILE A 124 -10.79 3.37 13.02
N LEU A 125 -10.08 2.24 12.94
CA LEU A 125 -10.59 1.01 12.30
C LEU A 125 -11.92 0.56 12.91
N HIS A 126 -12.00 0.60 14.24
CA HIS A 126 -13.15 0.16 15.02
C HIS A 126 -13.96 1.30 15.64
N ALA A 127 -13.60 2.55 15.37
CA ALA A 127 -14.32 3.69 15.92
C ALA A 127 -15.79 3.67 15.49
N GLU A 128 -16.70 3.76 16.45
CA GLU A 128 -18.14 3.89 16.19
C GLU A 128 -18.48 5.32 15.76
N LYS A 129 -17.90 6.31 16.43
CA LYS A 129 -18.07 7.74 16.17
C LYS A 129 -16.72 8.42 16.05
N VAL A 130 -16.61 9.32 15.07
CA VAL A 130 -15.41 10.12 14.83
C VAL A 130 -15.81 11.58 14.85
N VAL A 131 -15.17 12.36 15.71
CA VAL A 131 -15.36 13.81 15.80
C VAL A 131 -14.14 14.48 15.19
N ARG A 132 -14.34 15.20 14.09
CA ARG A 132 -13.27 15.92 13.42
C ARG A 132 -13.12 17.30 14.03
N LEU A 133 -11.97 17.59 14.60
CA LEU A 133 -11.63 18.93 15.06
C LEU A 133 -10.89 19.66 13.93
N THR A 134 -11.53 20.64 13.30
CA THR A 134 -10.97 21.39 12.18
C THR A 134 -10.75 22.84 12.60
N ARG A 135 -9.53 23.34 12.35
CA ARG A 135 -9.14 24.74 12.54
C ARG A 135 -9.55 25.55 11.32
N ARG A 136 -10.12 26.74 11.54
CA ARG A 136 -10.48 27.67 10.48
C ARG A 136 -10.21 29.10 10.93
N ARG A 137 -9.57 29.88 10.06
CA ARG A 137 -9.37 31.31 10.31
C ARG A 137 -10.70 32.05 10.12
N GLN A 138 -11.13 32.76 11.15
CA GLN A 138 -12.30 33.63 11.15
C GLN A 138 -11.88 34.98 11.74
N ASP A 139 -12.06 36.07 10.99
CA ASP A 139 -11.76 37.44 11.43
C ASP A 139 -10.33 37.59 12.00
N ASN A 140 -9.34 37.03 11.30
CA ASN A 140 -7.92 36.99 11.69
C ASN A 140 -7.59 36.18 12.96
N THR A 141 -8.58 35.54 13.58
CA THR A 141 -8.41 34.63 14.71
C THR A 141 -8.56 33.18 14.27
N MET A 142 -7.72 32.29 14.79
CA MET A 142 -7.87 30.86 14.50
C MET A 142 -8.92 30.26 15.43
N THR A 143 -10.03 29.79 14.86
CA THR A 143 -11.11 29.13 15.59
C THR A 143 -11.09 27.64 15.30
N ALA A 144 -11.55 26.81 16.23
CA ALA A 144 -11.71 25.38 15.99
C ALA A 144 -13.17 24.97 16.12
N LYS A 145 -13.63 24.11 15.21
CA LYS A 145 -15.00 23.59 15.18
C LYS A 145 -14.98 22.07 15.16
N LEU A 146 -15.96 21.46 15.84
CA LEU A 146 -16.15 20.02 15.91
C LEU A 146 -17.18 19.58 14.87
N PHE A 147 -16.84 18.59 14.06
CA PHE A 147 -17.73 18.00 13.07
C PHE A 147 -17.93 16.52 13.41
N PRO A 148 -18.99 16.17 14.17
CA PRO A 148 -19.27 14.78 14.50
C PRO A 148 -19.73 14.01 13.26
N THR A 149 -19.22 12.80 13.10
CA THR A 149 -19.54 11.88 12.01
C THR A 149 -19.58 10.44 12.53
N THR A 150 -20.33 9.56 11.86
CA THR A 150 -20.23 8.13 12.17
C THR A 150 -18.89 7.59 11.69
N GLY A 151 -18.30 6.65 12.41
CA GLY A 151 -17.04 6.03 12.02
C GLY A 151 -17.14 5.33 10.67
N ARG A 152 -18.31 4.75 10.35
CA ARG A 152 -18.59 4.19 9.01
C ARG A 152 -18.53 5.25 7.92
N ALA A 153 -19.18 6.41 8.10
CA ALA A 153 -19.15 7.49 7.11
C ALA A 153 -17.74 8.08 6.94
N PHE A 154 -17.01 8.22 8.04
CA PHE A 154 -15.61 8.67 8.02
C PHE A 154 -14.72 7.71 7.22
N ARG A 155 -14.80 6.40 7.50
CA ARG A 155 -14.05 5.37 6.75
C ARG A 155 -14.46 5.30 5.28
N LEU A 156 -15.74 5.50 4.93
CA LEU A 156 -16.19 5.59 3.54
C LEU A 156 -15.56 6.77 2.79
N GLN A 157 -15.44 7.94 3.44
CA GLN A 157 -14.76 9.10 2.85
C GLN A 157 -13.27 8.82 2.63
N MET A 158 -12.60 8.22 3.61
CA MET A 158 -11.19 7.82 3.46
C MET A 158 -11.01 6.77 2.36
N GLN A 159 -11.92 5.80 2.27
CA GLN A 159 -11.94 4.80 1.19
C GLN A 159 -12.09 5.47 -0.18
N HIS A 160 -12.98 6.46 -0.31
CA HIS A 160 -13.17 7.21 -1.54
C HIS A 160 -11.90 7.94 -1.98
N TYR A 161 -11.25 8.68 -1.08
CA TYR A 161 -9.99 9.37 -1.40
C TYR A 161 -8.83 8.40 -1.66
N ALA A 162 -8.80 7.25 -0.99
CA ALA A 162 -7.84 6.19 -1.28
C ALA A 162 -8.01 5.67 -2.71
N ALA A 163 -9.26 5.46 -3.17
CA ALA A 163 -9.53 5.05 -4.55
C ALA A 163 -9.10 6.11 -5.57
N LEU A 164 -9.39 7.40 -5.32
CA LEU A 164 -8.99 8.49 -6.22
C LEU A 164 -7.47 8.60 -6.40
N ALA A 165 -6.70 8.27 -5.37
CA ALA A 165 -5.25 8.30 -5.40
C ALA A 165 -4.60 6.94 -5.71
N ASN A 166 -5.38 5.94 -6.14
CA ASN A 166 -4.91 4.58 -6.42
C ASN A 166 -4.18 3.93 -5.23
N LYS A 167 -4.56 4.26 -3.99
CA LYS A 167 -4.05 3.63 -2.76
C LYS A 167 -4.89 2.38 -2.44
N TRP A 168 -4.71 1.34 -3.25
CA TRP A 168 -5.55 0.13 -3.23
C TRP A 168 -5.48 -0.68 -1.93
N HIS A 169 -4.32 -0.69 -1.26
CA HIS A 169 -4.17 -1.33 0.05
C HIS A 169 -5.04 -0.63 1.10
N LEU A 170 -4.94 0.70 1.21
CA LEU A 170 -5.78 1.49 2.12
C LEU A 170 -7.28 1.37 1.76
N TYR A 171 -7.61 1.34 0.47
CA TYR A 171 -8.97 1.06 0.01
C TYR A 171 -9.48 -0.32 0.48
N ALA A 172 -8.68 -1.37 0.34
CA ALA A 172 -9.03 -2.73 0.74
C ALA A 172 -9.22 -2.86 2.26
N ILE A 173 -8.39 -2.19 3.06
CA ILE A 173 -8.54 -2.12 4.52
C ILE A 173 -9.92 -1.55 4.87
N PHE A 174 -10.26 -0.38 4.31
CA PHE A 174 -11.56 0.23 4.61
C PHE A 174 -12.73 -0.58 4.06
N GLN A 175 -12.59 -1.16 2.87
CA GLN A 175 -13.62 -2.04 2.30
C GLN A 175 -13.89 -3.24 3.22
N HIS A 176 -12.84 -3.89 3.73
CA HIS A 176 -12.97 -4.99 4.70
C HIS A 176 -13.69 -4.53 5.98
N THR A 177 -13.40 -3.34 6.48
CA THR A 177 -14.02 -2.84 7.72
C THR A 177 -15.48 -2.44 7.58
N ILE A 178 -15.90 -2.04 6.37
CA ILE A 178 -17.26 -1.59 6.07
C ILE A 178 -18.12 -2.77 5.62
N ASN A 179 -17.53 -3.72 4.90
CA ASN A 179 -18.20 -4.91 4.38
C ASN A 179 -17.24 -6.12 4.45
N ALA A 180 -17.15 -6.73 5.62
CA ALA A 180 -16.22 -7.83 5.92
C ALA A 180 -16.42 -9.09 5.04
N GLY A 181 -17.55 -9.20 4.33
CA GLY A 181 -17.80 -10.29 3.38
C GLY A 181 -17.22 -10.06 1.97
N ALA A 182 -16.87 -8.83 1.61
CA ALA A 182 -16.39 -8.50 0.26
C ALA A 182 -14.87 -8.66 0.08
N VAL A 183 -14.11 -8.59 1.17
CA VAL A 183 -12.64 -8.68 1.17
C VAL A 183 -12.22 -9.75 2.18
N PRO A 184 -11.61 -10.87 1.74
CA PRO A 184 -11.12 -11.91 2.63
C PRO A 184 -10.05 -11.39 3.60
N TRP A 185 -9.91 -12.04 4.75
CA TRP A 185 -8.87 -11.71 5.73
C TRP A 185 -7.46 -11.76 5.14
N GLN A 186 -7.18 -12.67 4.21
CA GLN A 186 -5.87 -12.73 3.53
C GLN A 186 -5.52 -11.41 2.85
N VAL A 187 -6.46 -10.82 2.12
CA VAL A 187 -6.28 -9.53 1.43
C VAL A 187 -6.22 -8.38 2.44
N ALA A 188 -7.04 -8.42 3.49
CA ALA A 188 -7.05 -7.39 4.54
C ALA A 188 -5.73 -7.37 5.33
N ILE A 189 -5.22 -8.53 5.74
CA ILE A 189 -3.93 -8.66 6.45
C ILE A 189 -2.80 -8.21 5.54
N HIS A 190 -2.79 -8.63 4.27
CA HIS A 190 -1.82 -8.17 3.30
C HIS A 190 -1.80 -6.64 3.20
N ALA A 191 -2.97 -6.04 3.01
CA ALA A 191 -3.11 -4.60 2.89
C ALA A 191 -2.68 -3.86 4.16
N LEU A 192 -3.03 -4.38 5.35
CA LEU A 192 -2.61 -3.83 6.64
C LEU A 192 -1.08 -3.82 6.78
N VAL A 193 -0.42 -4.93 6.45
CA VAL A 193 1.05 -5.05 6.55
C VAL A 193 1.74 -4.07 5.60
N VAL A 194 1.34 -4.06 4.33
CA VAL A 194 1.93 -3.15 3.33
C VAL A 194 1.73 -1.68 3.70
N GLU A 195 0.53 -1.33 4.16
CA GLU A 195 0.22 0.05 4.56
C GLU A 195 0.94 0.46 5.85
N ALA A 196 1.13 -0.47 6.80
CA ALA A 196 1.90 -0.21 8.02
C ALA A 196 3.39 0.02 7.70
N ILE A 197 3.99 -0.80 6.83
CA ILE A 197 5.39 -0.62 6.40
C ILE A 197 5.55 0.75 5.71
N ARG A 198 4.67 1.10 4.76
CA ARG A 198 4.73 2.41 4.08
C ARG A 198 4.63 3.60 5.04
N ARG A 199 3.82 3.50 6.09
CA ARG A 199 3.66 4.56 7.10
C ARG A 199 4.83 4.64 8.06
N ASP A 200 5.49 3.52 8.34
CA ASP A 200 6.72 3.47 9.11
C ASP A 200 7.86 4.17 8.35
N GLU A 201 7.99 3.91 7.03
CA GLU A 201 8.94 4.57 6.14
C GLU A 201 8.71 6.08 6.04
N ALA A 202 7.45 6.50 5.83
CA ALA A 202 7.08 7.92 5.74
C ALA A 202 7.29 8.70 7.06
N GLY A 203 7.49 8.00 8.17
CA GLY A 203 7.80 8.56 9.48
C GLY A 203 9.29 8.68 9.78
N ASP A 204 10.17 8.60 8.77
CA ASP A 204 11.63 8.61 8.91
C ASP A 204 12.17 7.47 9.80
N PHE A 205 11.52 6.30 9.81
CA PHE A 205 11.97 5.05 10.48
C PHE A 205 12.21 5.11 11.99
N HIS A 206 11.84 6.19 12.69
CA HIS A 206 12.11 6.34 14.12
C HIS A 206 11.30 5.37 15.02
N ASP A 207 10.21 4.82 14.50
CA ASP A 207 9.22 4.05 15.25
C ASP A 207 9.12 2.57 14.83
N HIS A 208 10.09 2.05 14.06
CA HIS A 208 10.05 0.69 13.52
C HIS A 208 9.78 -0.39 14.60
N LYS A 209 10.33 -0.21 15.80
CA LYS A 209 10.08 -1.05 16.98
C LYS A 209 8.60 -1.21 17.38
N PHE A 210 7.71 -0.40 16.82
CA PHE A 210 6.28 -0.44 17.09
C PHE A 210 5.44 -0.99 15.92
N LEU A 211 6.06 -1.37 14.80
CA LEU A 211 5.33 -1.92 13.63
C LEU A 211 4.44 -3.11 14.02
N GLY A 212 5.04 -4.15 14.63
CA GLY A 212 4.29 -5.32 15.09
C GLY A 212 3.23 -4.96 16.15
N LYS A 213 3.55 -4.04 17.07
CA LYS A 213 2.61 -3.56 18.10
C LYS A 213 1.40 -2.83 17.50
N ALA A 214 1.60 -2.01 16.47
CA ALA A 214 0.53 -1.33 15.75
C ALA A 214 -0.40 -2.34 15.05
N LEU A 215 0.17 -3.41 14.49
CA LEU A 215 -0.56 -4.45 13.77
C LEU A 215 -1.26 -5.45 14.69
N ASN A 216 -0.71 -5.75 15.87
CA ASN A 216 -1.23 -6.79 16.78
C ASN A 216 -2.73 -6.61 17.06
N GLY A 217 -3.19 -5.38 17.26
CA GLY A 217 -4.59 -5.09 17.54
C GLY A 217 -5.54 -5.17 16.33
N LEU A 218 -5.00 -5.21 15.10
CA LEU A 218 -5.76 -5.21 13.85
C LEU A 218 -5.93 -6.61 13.25
N LEU A 219 -5.06 -7.56 13.64
CA LEU A 219 -5.08 -8.92 13.12
C LEU A 219 -6.10 -9.81 13.86
N PRO A 220 -6.62 -10.86 13.21
CA PRO A 220 -7.58 -11.80 13.81
C PRO A 220 -7.04 -12.51 15.05
N ARG A 221 -5.81 -13.05 14.96
CA ARG A 221 -5.10 -13.66 16.07
C ARG A 221 -4.04 -12.72 16.58
N ARG A 222 -3.95 -12.63 17.90
CA ARG A 222 -3.17 -11.61 18.60
C ARG A 222 -2.16 -12.26 19.52
N ALA A 223 -0.99 -11.66 19.53
CA ALA A 223 0.05 -11.90 20.50
C ALA A 223 -0.31 -11.31 21.86
N ARG A 224 0.22 -11.90 22.94
CA ARG A 224 0.33 -11.18 24.22
C ARG A 224 1.39 -10.10 24.06
N LEU A 225 1.17 -8.95 24.68
CA LEU A 225 2.11 -7.82 24.58
C LEU A 225 3.48 -8.14 25.20
N SER A 226 3.53 -9.05 26.18
CA SER A 226 4.77 -9.55 26.77
C SER A 226 5.65 -10.30 25.78
N ASP A 227 5.06 -10.85 24.74
CA ASP A 227 5.72 -11.71 23.77
C ASP A 227 6.20 -10.89 22.55
N LEU A 228 5.76 -9.63 22.44
CA LEU A 228 6.23 -8.66 21.46
C LEU A 228 7.46 -7.92 22.00
N GLY A 229 8.57 -8.05 21.29
CA GLY A 229 9.87 -7.52 21.69
C GLY A 229 10.08 -6.06 21.32
N ASN A 230 11.34 -5.76 20.97
CA ASN A 230 11.80 -4.43 20.58
C ASN A 230 12.09 -4.31 19.08
N SER A 231 12.01 -5.42 18.33
CA SER A 231 12.21 -5.45 16.88
C SER A 231 10.85 -5.59 16.20
N GLY A 232 10.40 -4.53 15.53
CA GLY A 232 9.10 -4.54 14.84
C GLY A 232 9.03 -5.57 13.72
N TRP A 233 10.16 -5.88 13.07
CA TRP A 233 10.26 -6.95 12.08
C TRP A 233 10.10 -8.34 12.68
N ASN A 234 10.74 -8.63 13.82
CA ASN A 234 10.58 -9.93 14.48
C ASN A 234 9.15 -10.10 15.00
N ASP A 235 8.59 -9.04 15.57
CA ASP A 235 7.20 -9.00 16.02
C ASP A 235 6.24 -9.23 14.84
N LEU A 236 6.50 -8.61 13.68
CA LEU A 236 5.73 -8.83 12.47
C LEU A 236 5.80 -10.29 12.02
N ALA A 237 6.99 -10.87 11.90
CA ALA A 237 7.16 -12.26 11.47
C ALA A 237 6.35 -13.21 12.39
N TRP A 238 6.49 -13.03 13.70
CA TRP A 238 5.77 -13.85 14.67
C TRP A 238 4.24 -13.64 14.62
N LEU A 239 3.77 -12.41 14.40
CA LEU A 239 2.35 -12.12 14.20
C LEU A 239 1.79 -12.76 12.92
N LEU A 240 2.59 -12.81 11.85
CA LEU A 240 2.19 -13.47 10.61
C LEU A 240 2.15 -14.99 10.77
N GLU A 241 3.10 -15.57 11.49
CA GLU A 241 3.09 -17.00 11.87
C GLU A 241 1.82 -17.35 12.66
N LEU A 242 1.49 -16.54 13.67
CA LEU A 242 0.28 -16.73 14.46
C LEU A 242 -0.99 -16.71 13.59
N ASN A 243 -0.98 -15.91 12.51
CA ASN A 243 -2.08 -15.72 11.58
C ASN A 243 -1.97 -16.59 10.30
N GLN A 244 -1.14 -17.64 10.26
CA GLN A 244 -0.97 -18.51 9.08
C GLN A 244 -2.29 -19.13 8.56
N GLY A 245 -3.27 -19.34 9.43
CA GLY A 245 -4.61 -19.81 9.02
C GLY A 245 -5.43 -18.79 8.22
N PHE A 246 -5.01 -17.51 8.21
CA PHE A 246 -5.66 -16.40 7.50
C PHE A 246 -4.75 -15.73 6.47
N TYR A 247 -3.43 -15.98 6.54
CA TYR A 247 -2.43 -15.27 5.76
C TYR A 247 -1.30 -16.21 5.33
N ASN A 248 -0.97 -16.17 4.04
CA ASN A 248 0.18 -16.88 3.51
C ASN A 248 1.42 -15.97 3.58
N ALA A 249 2.42 -16.31 4.38
CA ALA A 249 3.65 -15.52 4.50
C ALA A 249 4.42 -15.40 3.16
N ALA A 250 4.30 -16.40 2.27
CA ALA A 250 4.88 -16.33 0.93
C ALA A 250 4.22 -15.25 0.07
N SER A 251 2.95 -14.91 0.36
CA SER A 251 2.27 -13.78 -0.27
C SER A 251 2.88 -12.42 0.11
N LEU A 252 3.51 -12.31 1.29
CA LEU A 252 4.26 -11.10 1.66
C LEU A 252 5.56 -11.01 0.85
N ALA A 253 6.27 -12.14 0.78
CA ALA A 253 7.54 -12.25 0.07
C ALA A 253 7.44 -11.83 -1.39
N ALA A 254 6.37 -12.24 -2.06
CA ALA A 254 6.15 -11.94 -3.47
C ALA A 254 5.89 -10.46 -3.77
N VAL A 255 5.41 -9.69 -2.80
CA VAL A 255 5.13 -8.25 -2.99
C VAL A 255 6.20 -7.36 -2.39
N CYS A 256 7.16 -7.94 -1.69
CA CYS A 256 8.32 -7.26 -1.15
C CYS A 256 9.47 -7.36 -2.15
N SER A 257 10.21 -6.27 -2.31
CA SER A 257 11.51 -6.31 -2.97
C SER A 257 12.50 -7.13 -2.14
N ILE A 258 13.63 -7.50 -2.72
CA ILE A 258 14.74 -8.08 -1.95
C ILE A 258 15.41 -6.92 -1.18
N SER A 259 15.74 -7.12 0.10
CA SER A 259 16.43 -6.11 0.91
C SER A 259 17.76 -5.71 0.25
N GLU A 260 17.99 -4.42 0.04
CA GLU A 260 19.26 -3.89 -0.48
C GLU A 260 20.37 -3.93 0.59
N ASP A 261 19.99 -3.87 1.86
CA ASP A 261 20.89 -4.01 3.00
C ASP A 261 20.96 -5.47 3.45
N ASN A 262 22.17 -6.03 3.50
CA ASN A 262 22.49 -7.38 4.00
C ASN A 262 22.22 -7.57 5.50
N SER A 263 21.52 -6.64 6.16
CA SER A 263 21.18 -6.72 7.58
C SER A 263 19.91 -7.54 7.81
N VAL A 264 20.06 -8.87 7.89
CA VAL A 264 19.18 -9.84 8.60
C VAL A 264 17.69 -9.94 8.16
N ALA A 265 17.14 -9.00 7.40
CA ALA A 265 15.75 -9.01 6.92
C ALA A 265 15.69 -9.50 5.47
N TRP A 266 15.03 -10.63 5.26
CA TRP A 266 14.85 -11.25 3.93
C TRP A 266 13.76 -10.55 3.09
N LEU A 267 13.03 -9.59 3.67
CA LEU A 267 11.97 -8.80 3.02
C LEU A 267 12.42 -7.34 2.87
N GLY A 268 12.50 -6.85 1.64
CA GLY A 268 12.66 -5.43 1.30
C GLY A 268 11.33 -4.69 1.19
N LYS A 269 11.37 -3.43 0.74
CA LYS A 269 10.18 -2.56 0.67
C LYS A 269 9.07 -3.18 -0.19
N PRO A 270 7.78 -2.97 0.15
CA PRO A 270 6.69 -3.35 -0.73
C PRO A 270 6.85 -2.71 -2.11
N ILE A 271 6.58 -3.48 -3.17
CA ILE A 271 6.59 -2.98 -4.55
C ILE A 271 5.52 -1.89 -4.67
N ASP A 272 5.92 -0.73 -5.19
CA ASP A 272 5.00 0.38 -5.39
C ASP A 272 3.98 0.06 -6.48
N PRO A 273 2.71 0.44 -6.31
CA PRO A 273 1.71 0.22 -7.33
C PRO A 273 2.07 1.11 -8.53
N ALA A 274 2.46 0.46 -9.62
CA ALA A 274 2.66 1.07 -10.92
C ALA A 274 1.49 0.71 -11.85
N ALA A 275 1.37 1.41 -12.97
CA ALA A 275 0.39 1.05 -14.00
C ALA A 275 0.55 -0.43 -14.37
N GLY A 276 -0.53 -1.20 -14.24
CA GLY A 276 -0.51 -2.64 -14.49
C GLY A 276 -0.11 -3.53 -13.31
N ASN A 277 0.22 -2.97 -12.13
CA ASN A 277 0.44 -3.64 -10.84
C ASN A 277 -0.34 -2.93 -9.71
N GLU A 278 -1.44 -2.28 -10.08
CA GLU A 278 -2.23 -1.40 -9.22
C GLU A 278 -2.80 -2.13 -8.00
N ARG A 279 -3.26 -3.36 -8.20
CA ARG A 279 -3.78 -4.24 -7.14
C ARG A 279 -3.01 -5.54 -7.23
N LEU A 280 -1.89 -5.60 -6.52
CA LEU A 280 -1.06 -6.79 -6.39
C LEU A 280 -1.85 -7.85 -5.62
N GLU A 281 -2.37 -8.86 -6.32
CA GLU A 281 -2.83 -10.09 -5.69
C GLU A 281 -1.68 -11.10 -5.73
N PRO A 282 -1.09 -11.44 -4.56
CA PRO A 282 0.00 -12.40 -4.52
C PRO A 282 -0.52 -13.81 -4.76
N VAL A 283 -0.30 -14.36 -5.95
CA VAL A 283 -0.46 -15.78 -6.22
C VAL A 283 0.85 -16.45 -5.88
N VAL A 284 0.90 -17.06 -4.70
CA VAL A 284 2.09 -17.76 -4.23
C VAL A 284 1.66 -19.02 -3.53
N THR A 285 2.25 -20.14 -3.92
CA THR A 285 2.10 -21.40 -3.21
C THR A 285 3.45 -21.75 -2.61
N ALA A 286 3.53 -21.73 -1.29
CA ALA A 286 4.68 -22.23 -0.55
C ALA A 286 4.35 -23.64 -0.09
N PHE A 287 5.25 -24.59 -0.36
CA PHE A 287 5.15 -25.95 0.15
C PHE A 287 6.37 -26.22 1.03
N PRO A 288 6.19 -26.83 2.21
CA PRO A 288 7.32 -27.24 3.02
C PRO A 288 8.07 -28.36 2.30
N VAL A 289 9.36 -28.15 2.02
CA VAL A 289 10.26 -29.22 1.56
C VAL A 289 11.03 -29.71 2.79
N SER A 290 10.88 -30.98 3.14
CA SER A 290 11.68 -31.55 4.23
C SER A 290 13.10 -31.81 3.73
N SER A 291 14.06 -31.04 4.23
CA SER A 291 15.47 -31.46 4.29
C SER A 291 15.85 -31.69 5.75
N ASP A 292 16.78 -32.62 5.99
CA ASP A 292 17.26 -33.00 7.34
C ASP A 292 18.00 -31.88 8.10
N LEU A 293 18.14 -30.71 7.49
CA LEU A 293 18.54 -29.44 8.09
C LEU A 293 17.39 -28.47 7.80
N ASP A 294 16.82 -27.88 8.87
CA ASP A 294 15.72 -26.89 8.93
C ASP A 294 14.97 -26.65 7.61
N PRO A 295 13.68 -27.02 7.49
CA PRO A 295 12.96 -27.03 6.22
C PRO A 295 12.99 -25.64 5.55
N PRO A 296 13.68 -25.47 4.41
CA PRO A 296 13.66 -24.21 3.71
C PRO A 296 12.27 -24.01 3.11
N LEU A 297 11.66 -22.86 3.38
CA LEU A 297 10.44 -22.42 2.71
C LEU A 297 10.78 -22.17 1.23
N THR A 298 10.53 -23.14 0.36
CA THR A 298 10.71 -22.95 -1.08
C THR A 298 9.51 -22.18 -1.63
N ILE A 299 9.73 -20.89 -1.91
CA ILE A 299 8.76 -20.04 -2.58
C ILE A 299 8.90 -20.27 -4.08
N ILE A 300 7.95 -20.96 -4.70
CA ILE A 300 7.84 -20.97 -6.17
C ILE A 300 7.31 -19.60 -6.56
N ALA A 301 8.14 -18.86 -7.30
CA ALA A 301 7.96 -17.52 -7.84
C ALA A 301 6.56 -16.90 -7.60
N GLY A 302 6.52 -15.82 -6.83
CA GLY A 302 5.31 -15.02 -6.73
C GLY A 302 5.09 -14.24 -8.01
N GLU A 303 3.95 -14.47 -8.66
CA GLU A 303 3.52 -13.63 -9.77
C GLU A 303 2.58 -12.56 -9.23
N THR A 304 2.96 -11.31 -9.43
CA THR A 304 2.11 -10.16 -9.16
C THR A 304 1.08 -10.04 -10.29
N LEU A 305 -0.14 -10.53 -10.06
CA LEU A 305 -1.25 -10.31 -11.00
C LEU A 305 -1.79 -8.90 -10.80
N GLY A 306 -1.40 -7.97 -11.66
CA GLY A 306 -2.08 -6.69 -11.71
C GLY A 306 -3.39 -6.79 -12.47
N LEU A 307 -4.48 -6.35 -11.84
CA LEU A 307 -5.77 -6.17 -12.51
C LEU A 307 -5.65 -5.01 -13.52
N ARG A 308 -5.36 -5.33 -14.79
CA ARG A 308 -5.19 -4.34 -15.86
C ARG A 308 -6.54 -3.72 -16.23
N LYS A 309 -6.68 -2.40 -16.07
CA LYS A 309 -7.83 -1.63 -16.59
C LYS A 309 -7.77 -1.35 -18.09
N HIS A 310 -6.60 -1.50 -18.71
CA HIS A 310 -6.37 -1.08 -20.10
C HIS A 310 -5.75 -2.24 -20.89
N LEU A 311 -6.28 -2.46 -22.09
CA LEU A 311 -5.71 -3.36 -23.08
C LEU A 311 -4.36 -2.79 -23.53
N LYS A 312 -3.27 -3.52 -23.28
CA LYS A 312 -1.93 -3.15 -23.77
C LYS A 312 -1.80 -3.65 -25.21
N ARG A 313 -1.14 -2.87 -26.06
CA ARG A 313 -0.83 -3.25 -27.44
C ARG A 313 0.42 -4.12 -27.47
N ASP A 314 0.41 -5.18 -28.28
CA ASP A 314 1.55 -6.06 -28.44
C ASP A 314 2.62 -5.34 -29.26
N ALA A 315 3.66 -4.85 -28.57
CA ALA A 315 4.78 -4.13 -29.21
C ALA A 315 5.51 -4.98 -30.25
N SER A 316 5.43 -6.31 -30.15
CA SER A 316 6.02 -7.28 -31.08
C SER A 316 4.95 -8.01 -31.88
N GLY A 317 3.79 -7.37 -32.12
CA GLY A 317 2.63 -7.96 -32.77
C GLY A 317 2.96 -8.68 -34.07
N LEU A 318 3.81 -8.06 -34.91
CA LEU A 318 4.26 -8.62 -36.20
C LEU A 318 5.01 -9.96 -36.07
N TYR A 319 5.69 -10.18 -34.94
CA TYR A 319 6.54 -11.36 -34.75
C TYR A 319 5.83 -12.47 -33.97
N ASN A 320 4.92 -12.10 -33.07
CA ASN A 320 4.28 -13.02 -32.14
C ASN A 320 2.96 -13.61 -32.67
N ASN A 321 2.24 -12.88 -33.53
CA ASN A 321 0.89 -13.31 -33.95
C ASN A 321 0.91 -14.20 -35.20
N GLU A 322 0.33 -15.39 -35.09
CA GLU A 322 0.31 -16.36 -36.19
C GLU A 322 -0.53 -15.92 -37.40
N GLU A 323 -1.58 -15.12 -37.17
CA GLU A 323 -2.49 -14.64 -38.21
C GLU A 323 -1.80 -13.72 -39.24
N ILE A 324 -0.73 -13.02 -38.83
CA ILE A 324 0.02 -12.10 -39.69
C ILE A 324 1.40 -12.62 -40.08
N LYS A 325 1.64 -13.93 -39.94
CA LYS A 325 2.84 -14.59 -40.50
C LYS A 325 3.03 -14.28 -41.97
N GLY A 326 1.94 -14.21 -42.75
CA GLY A 326 2.00 -13.83 -44.16
C GLY A 326 2.52 -12.41 -44.37
N LEU A 327 2.06 -11.45 -43.56
CA LEU A 327 2.51 -10.06 -43.61
C LEU A 327 3.98 -9.93 -43.18
N LYS A 328 4.42 -10.68 -42.17
CA LYS A 328 5.81 -10.77 -41.73
C LYS A 328 6.73 -11.29 -42.84
N ILE A 329 6.35 -12.40 -43.47
CA ILE A 329 7.12 -13.01 -44.55
C ILE A 329 7.20 -12.04 -45.74
N LEU A 330 6.07 -11.42 -46.10
CA LEU A 330 6.01 -10.44 -47.19
C LEU A 330 6.87 -9.20 -46.90
N SER A 331 6.75 -8.61 -45.70
CA SER A 331 7.50 -7.40 -45.33
C SER A 331 9.01 -7.66 -45.30
N TRP A 332 9.42 -8.83 -44.80
CA TRP A 332 10.81 -9.25 -44.80
C TRP A 332 11.37 -9.44 -46.21
N TRP A 333 10.65 -10.15 -47.09
CA TRP A 333 11.08 -10.34 -48.49
C TRP A 333 11.17 -9.02 -49.25
N VAL A 334 10.19 -8.13 -49.10
CA VAL A 334 10.20 -6.80 -49.73
C VAL A 334 11.39 -5.98 -49.23
N ALA A 335 11.67 -5.99 -47.92
CA ALA A 335 12.83 -5.30 -47.35
C ALA A 335 14.15 -5.84 -47.91
N VAL A 336 14.31 -7.17 -48.00
CA VAL A 336 15.52 -7.80 -48.55
C VAL A 336 15.74 -7.40 -50.00
N VAL A 337 14.70 -7.47 -50.84
CA VAL A 337 14.81 -7.09 -52.26
C VAL A 337 15.19 -5.61 -52.42
N LEU A 338 14.56 -4.72 -51.66
CA LEU A 338 14.86 -3.28 -51.74
C LEU A 338 16.26 -2.93 -51.23
N VAL A 339 16.76 -3.62 -50.19
CA VAL A 339 18.14 -3.48 -49.71
C VAL A 339 19.14 -3.98 -50.76
N LEU A 340 18.85 -5.06 -51.47
CA LEU A 340 19.68 -5.56 -52.57
C LEU A 340 19.75 -4.55 -53.73
N ILE A 341 18.61 -4.00 -54.14
CA ILE A 341 18.54 -2.97 -55.19
C ILE A 341 19.32 -1.72 -54.77
N SER A 342 19.15 -1.28 -53.52
CA SER A 342 19.91 -0.17 -52.93
C SER A 342 21.42 -0.42 -52.98
N SER A 343 21.86 -1.62 -52.62
CA SER A 343 23.28 -2.00 -52.62
C SER A 343 23.87 -1.99 -54.04
N ILE A 344 23.11 -2.45 -55.04
CA ILE A 344 23.50 -2.40 -56.46
C ILE A 344 23.58 -0.95 -56.96
N LEU A 345 22.66 -0.07 -56.54
CA LEU A 345 22.67 1.36 -56.88
C LEU A 345 23.88 2.08 -56.28
N VAL A 346 24.27 1.75 -55.05
CA VAL A 346 25.49 2.27 -54.43
C VAL A 346 26.73 1.76 -55.18
N GLY A 347 26.79 0.47 -55.48
CA GLY A 347 27.91 -0.14 -56.21
C GLY A 347 28.06 0.34 -57.65
N SER A 348 26.98 0.79 -58.28
CA SER A 348 26.99 1.37 -59.65
C SER A 348 27.27 2.88 -59.69
N GLY A 349 27.57 3.50 -58.55
CA GLY A 349 27.99 4.91 -58.47
C GLY A 349 26.86 5.91 -58.19
N ASN A 350 25.60 5.48 -58.06
CA ASN A 350 24.48 6.33 -57.66
C ASN A 350 24.29 6.32 -56.14
N LEU A 351 25.28 6.90 -55.43
CA LEU A 351 25.33 6.90 -53.96
C LEU A 351 24.09 7.56 -53.33
N LYS A 352 23.64 8.70 -53.89
CA LYS A 352 22.45 9.40 -53.39
C LYS A 352 21.18 8.57 -53.57
N GLY A 353 20.96 8.01 -54.76
CA GLY A 353 19.79 7.18 -55.05
C GLY A 353 19.74 5.91 -54.19
N GLY A 354 20.87 5.24 -54.02
CA GLY A 354 20.98 4.07 -53.14
C GLY A 354 20.68 4.40 -51.68
N LEU A 355 21.32 5.42 -51.11
CA LEU A 355 21.08 5.81 -49.71
C LEU A 355 19.63 6.27 -49.46
N THR A 356 19.03 7.01 -50.39
CA THR A 356 17.62 7.41 -50.29
C THR A 356 16.69 6.21 -50.30
N LEU A 357 16.95 5.22 -51.17
CA LEU A 357 16.16 4.00 -51.25
C LEU A 357 16.30 3.15 -49.98
N TYR A 358 17.50 3.03 -49.43
CA TYR A 358 17.73 2.33 -48.16
C TYR A 358 16.94 2.97 -47.01
N TYR A 359 17.02 4.30 -46.87
CA TYR A 359 16.31 5.03 -45.83
C TYR A 359 14.80 4.87 -45.95
N LEU A 360 14.24 5.02 -47.16
CA LEU A 360 12.80 4.82 -47.40
C LEU A 360 12.34 3.40 -47.06
N THR A 361 13.17 2.40 -47.37
CA THR A 361 12.87 1.00 -47.05
C THR A 361 12.79 0.79 -45.54
N ALA A 362 13.73 1.34 -44.77
CA ALA A 362 13.70 1.26 -43.31
C ALA A 362 12.46 1.95 -42.71
N VAL A 363 12.11 3.14 -43.22
CA VAL A 363 10.91 3.88 -42.77
C VAL A 363 9.63 3.08 -43.05
N ILE A 364 9.48 2.51 -44.25
CA ILE A 364 8.31 1.69 -44.61
C ILE A 364 8.22 0.45 -43.73
N TYR A 365 9.35 -0.22 -43.46
CA TYR A 365 9.38 -1.39 -42.59
C TYR A 365 8.93 -1.04 -41.17
N CYS A 366 9.43 0.06 -40.59
CA CYS A 366 9.01 0.54 -39.27
C CYS A 366 7.52 0.91 -39.23
N ILE A 367 6.96 1.46 -40.31
CA ILE A 367 5.52 1.76 -40.39
C ILE A 367 4.70 0.46 -40.35
N VAL A 368 5.10 -0.57 -41.10
CA VAL A 368 4.42 -1.87 -41.11
C VAL A 368 4.47 -2.54 -39.74
N GLU A 369 5.64 -2.51 -39.10
CA GLU A 369 5.83 -3.01 -37.74
C GLU A 369 4.93 -2.26 -36.74
N LEU A 370 4.92 -0.93 -36.80
CA LEU A 370 4.12 -0.11 -35.89
C LEU A 370 2.61 -0.31 -36.11
N LEU A 371 2.16 -0.43 -37.36
CA LEU A 371 0.76 -0.75 -37.68
C LEU A 371 0.37 -2.11 -37.11
N ALA A 372 1.17 -3.16 -37.36
CA ALA A 372 0.93 -4.49 -36.83
C ALA A 372 0.90 -4.47 -35.28
N SER A 373 1.85 -3.78 -34.65
CA SER A 373 1.91 -3.66 -33.19
C SER A 373 0.75 -2.84 -32.60
N THR A 374 0.04 -2.03 -33.39
CA THR A 374 -1.16 -1.31 -32.92
C THR A 374 -2.47 -2.07 -33.09
N MET A 375 -2.48 -3.11 -33.93
CA MET A 375 -3.67 -3.92 -34.20
C MET A 375 -3.86 -5.05 -33.19
N TYR A 376 -2.78 -5.55 -32.60
CA TYR A 376 -2.81 -6.68 -31.67
C TYR A 376 -2.65 -6.23 -30.22
N LEU A 377 -3.31 -6.99 -29.35
CA LEU A 377 -3.29 -6.75 -27.91
C LEU A 377 -2.32 -7.73 -27.25
N ASP A 378 -1.55 -7.22 -26.31
CA ASP A 378 -0.66 -7.97 -25.45
C ASP A 378 -1.53 -8.77 -24.46
N ARG A 379 -1.63 -10.08 -24.70
CA ARG A 379 -2.45 -11.02 -23.92
C ARG A 379 -1.54 -11.81 -23.00
N GLU A 380 -1.30 -11.27 -21.80
CA GLU A 380 -0.63 -11.96 -20.71
C GLU A 380 -1.67 -12.34 -19.65
N GLY A 381 -1.76 -13.63 -19.29
CA GLY A 381 -2.64 -14.10 -18.22
C GLY A 381 -2.86 -15.61 -18.22
N TRP A 382 -3.20 -16.15 -17.05
CA TRP A 382 -3.60 -17.54 -16.87
C TRP A 382 -5.08 -17.71 -17.20
N VAL A 383 -5.43 -18.72 -17.99
CA VAL A 383 -6.82 -19.15 -18.16
C VAL A 383 -7.07 -20.27 -17.15
N PHE A 384 -8.07 -20.09 -16.28
CA PHE A 384 -8.48 -21.16 -15.37
C PHE A 384 -9.30 -22.19 -16.16
N LEU A 385 -8.70 -23.36 -16.37
CA LEU A 385 -9.29 -24.46 -17.12
C LEU A 385 -9.75 -25.51 -16.11
N GLU A 386 -11.04 -25.49 -15.78
CA GLU A 386 -11.65 -26.50 -14.92
C GLU A 386 -12.09 -27.72 -15.74
N ASP A 387 -11.40 -28.84 -15.56
CA ASP A 387 -11.57 -30.06 -16.38
C ASP A 387 -13.02 -30.59 -16.37
N SER A 388 -13.73 -30.39 -15.24
CA SER A 388 -15.15 -30.73 -15.04
C SER A 388 -16.11 -29.95 -15.96
N LEU A 389 -15.73 -28.74 -16.38
CA LEU A 389 -16.53 -27.79 -17.14
C LEU A 389 -16.20 -27.83 -18.63
N TRP A 390 -14.91 -28.01 -18.94
CA TRP A 390 -14.41 -27.93 -20.31
C TRP A 390 -14.29 -29.30 -20.99
N GLY A 391 -14.00 -30.38 -20.24
CA GLY A 391 -13.89 -31.75 -20.76
C GLY A 391 -12.79 -31.95 -21.81
N ASP A 392 -12.75 -33.14 -22.42
CA ASP A 392 -11.64 -33.60 -23.28
C ASP A 392 -11.37 -32.76 -24.55
N ASN A 393 -12.28 -31.88 -24.95
CA ASN A 393 -12.19 -31.06 -26.19
C ASN A 393 -12.05 -29.56 -25.88
N LEU A 394 -11.07 -29.25 -25.02
CA LEU A 394 -10.74 -27.91 -24.53
C LEU A 394 -10.53 -26.88 -25.65
N GLU A 395 -9.71 -27.22 -26.66
CA GLU A 395 -9.35 -26.31 -27.76
C GLU A 395 -10.54 -25.95 -28.66
N ALA A 396 -11.45 -26.90 -28.88
CA ALA A 396 -12.65 -26.68 -29.69
C ALA A 396 -13.61 -25.73 -28.98
N LYS A 397 -13.86 -25.94 -27.68
CA LYS A 397 -14.77 -25.09 -26.89
C LYS A 397 -14.23 -23.69 -26.65
N LEU A 398 -12.95 -23.55 -26.34
CA LEU A 398 -12.31 -22.23 -26.23
C LEU A 398 -12.27 -21.53 -27.60
N GLY A 399 -12.10 -22.32 -28.65
CA GLY A 399 -12.17 -21.90 -30.04
C GLY A 399 -13.54 -21.49 -30.56
N GLU A 400 -14.62 -21.85 -29.88
CA GLU A 400 -15.98 -21.37 -30.15
C GLU A 400 -16.21 -19.99 -29.50
N GLN A 401 -15.51 -19.68 -28.40
CA GLN A 401 -15.59 -18.39 -27.73
C GLN A 401 -14.66 -17.34 -28.35
N ASP A 402 -13.43 -17.74 -28.69
CA ASP A 402 -12.48 -16.92 -29.44
C ASP A 402 -11.66 -17.84 -30.36
N ASN A 403 -11.73 -17.57 -31.67
CA ASN A 403 -10.98 -18.34 -32.67
C ASN A 403 -9.47 -18.38 -32.38
N ASN A 404 -8.93 -17.38 -31.69
CA ASN A 404 -7.51 -17.32 -31.33
C ASN A 404 -7.10 -18.33 -30.25
N LEU A 405 -8.05 -18.81 -29.44
CA LEU A 405 -7.78 -19.79 -28.37
C LEU A 405 -7.77 -21.24 -28.87
N ARG A 406 -8.05 -21.47 -30.17
CA ARG A 406 -7.95 -22.80 -30.81
C ARG A 406 -6.55 -23.39 -30.81
N THR A 407 -5.53 -22.57 -30.58
CA THR A 407 -4.10 -22.96 -30.69
C THR A 407 -3.36 -22.89 -29.36
N LEU A 408 -4.07 -23.03 -28.24
CA LEU A 408 -3.56 -22.92 -26.87
C LEU A 408 -2.30 -23.76 -26.59
N THR A 409 -2.16 -24.93 -27.24
CA THR A 409 -0.96 -25.78 -27.19
C THR A 409 0.33 -25.14 -27.71
N ARG A 410 0.26 -23.99 -28.39
CA ARG A 410 1.42 -23.21 -28.87
C ARG A 410 1.83 -22.05 -27.97
N TRP A 411 1.04 -21.74 -26.92
CA TRP A 411 1.23 -20.58 -26.05
C TRP A 411 1.99 -20.88 -24.76
N GLY A 412 2.36 -22.15 -24.54
CA GLY A 412 3.22 -22.57 -23.44
C GLY A 412 4.56 -23.12 -23.95
N PRO A 413 5.65 -22.99 -23.19
CA PRO A 413 6.89 -23.67 -23.51
C PRO A 413 6.68 -25.19 -23.39
N PHE A 414 7.11 -25.91 -24.42
CA PHE A 414 7.84 -27.15 -24.20
C PHE A 414 9.30 -26.80 -23.88
#